data_AF-A0A2A4EEC3-F1
#
_entry.id   AF-A0A2A4EEC3-F1
#
_cell.length_a   1.000
_cell.length_b   1.000
_cell.length_c   1.000
_cell.angle_alpha   90.00
_cell.angle_beta   90.00
_cell.angle_gamma   90.00
#
_symmetry.space_group_name_H-M   'P 1'
#
loop_
_entity.id
_entity.type
_entity.pdbx_description
1 polymer ?
#
loop_
_entity_poly.entity_id
_entity_poly.type
_entity_poly.pdbx_seq_one_letter_code
_entity_poly.pdbx_strand_id
1 'polypeptide(L)'
;MADLRASRCEQLTAPVTALTIAVVGCNERLPHTFTDVITAAEDVRDIAELGSAGVGDNDYVAWAAGAPATLTAMIEAAQAKSTAGIWEAFSHPQFGLHRLATACAGLPGWAVPEGSEFA
;
A
#
# COMPACT_ATOMS: atom_id res chain seq x y z
N MET A 1 25.84 1.74 6.01
CA MET A 1 24.63 2.54 5.75
C MET A 1 23.50 1.54 5.62
N ALA A 2 22.50 1.60 6.51
CA ALA A 2 21.33 0.74 6.37
C ALA A 2 20.58 1.12 5.09
N ASP A 3 20.15 0.14 4.31
CA ASP A 3 19.31 0.38 3.14
C ASP A 3 17.94 0.89 3.62
N LEU A 4 17.74 2.21 3.49
CA LEU A 4 16.52 2.86 3.92
C LEU A 4 15.30 2.36 3.13
N ARG A 5 15.47 2.00 1.85
CA ARG A 5 14.42 1.37 1.05
C ARG A 5 14.01 0.04 1.66
N ALA A 6 14.99 -0.81 1.97
CA ALA A 6 14.74 -2.11 2.58
C ALA A 6 13.98 -1.98 3.91
N SER A 7 14.41 -1.05 4.78
CA SER A 7 13.73 -0.81 6.06
C SER A 7 12.29 -0.30 5.89
N ARG A 8 12.02 0.55 4.90
CA ARG A 8 10.67 1.06 4.63
C ARG A 8 9.76 -0.01 4.06
N CYS A 9 10.24 -0.77 3.08
CA CYS A 9 9.51 -1.89 2.52
C CYS A 9 9.21 -2.97 3.57
N GLU A 10 10.15 -3.27 4.48
CA GLU A 10 9.92 -4.19 5.59
C GLU A 10 8.76 -3.72 6.50
N GLN A 11 8.76 -2.43 6.87
CA GLN A 11 7.68 -1.82 7.65
C GLN A 11 6.34 -1.83 6.92
N LEU A 12 6.34 -1.71 5.58
CA LEU A 12 5.14 -1.68 4.76
C LEU A 12 4.51 -3.06 4.54
N THR A 13 5.26 -4.16 4.69
CA THR A 13 4.78 -5.51 4.38
C THR A 13 3.48 -5.87 5.12
N ALA A 14 3.47 -5.69 6.45
CA ALA A 14 2.31 -6.02 7.28
C ALA A 14 1.07 -5.15 6.98
N PRO A 15 1.16 -3.80 7.00
CA PRO A 15 -0.01 -2.96 6.75
C PRO A 15 -0.52 -3.05 5.29
N VAL A 16 0.36 -3.25 4.30
CA VAL A 16 -0.05 -3.48 2.90
C VAL A 16 -0.79 -4.80 2.73
N THR A 17 -0.36 -5.85 3.41
CA THR A 17 -1.05 -7.14 3.42
C THR A 17 -2.43 -7.02 4.05
N ALA A 18 -2.52 -6.38 5.22
CA ALA A 18 -3.78 -6.12 5.91
C ALA A 18 -4.74 -5.28 5.04
N LEU A 19 -4.22 -4.23 4.41
CA LEU A 19 -5.00 -3.37 3.51
C LEU A 19 -5.55 -4.14 2.33
N THR A 20 -4.74 -5.00 1.70
CA THR A 20 -5.17 -5.84 0.57
C THR A 20 -6.31 -6.78 0.97
N ILE A 21 -6.18 -7.45 2.13
CA ILE A 21 -7.22 -8.33 2.67
C ILE A 21 -8.52 -7.54 2.93
N ALA A 22 -8.41 -6.36 3.56
CA ALA A 22 -9.56 -5.53 3.88
C ALA A 22 -10.29 -5.01 2.63
N VAL A 23 -9.54 -4.57 1.61
CA VAL A 23 -10.10 -4.11 0.32
C VAL A 23 -10.81 -5.25 -0.41
N VAL A 24 -10.23 -6.46 -0.42
CA VAL A 24 -10.90 -7.65 -0.99
C VAL A 24 -12.17 -7.99 -0.20
N GLY A 25 -12.13 -7.93 1.13
CA GLY A 25 -13.29 -8.15 2.00
C GLY A 25 -14.42 -7.13 1.79
N CYS A 26 -14.11 -5.88 1.41
CA CYS A 26 -15.12 -4.88 1.06
C CYS A 26 -16.00 -5.31 -0.12
N ASN A 27 -15.48 -6.11 -1.06
CA ASN A 27 -16.29 -6.65 -2.17
C ASN A 27 -17.34 -7.66 -1.68
N GLU A 28 -17.09 -8.34 -0.55
CA GLU A 28 -18.02 -9.28 0.08
C GLU A 28 -19.06 -8.58 0.97
N ARG A 29 -19.05 -7.23 1.03
CA ARG A 29 -19.96 -6.37 1.82
C ARG A 29 -19.96 -6.69 3.32
N LEU A 30 -18.83 -7.13 3.85
CA LEU A 30 -18.67 -7.33 5.28
C LEU A 30 -18.63 -5.97 6.01
N PRO A 31 -19.42 -5.76 7.08
CA PRO A 31 -19.56 -4.43 7.68
C PRO A 31 -18.31 -3.94 8.44
N HIS A 32 -17.41 -4.83 8.86
CA HIS A 32 -16.18 -4.49 9.58
C HIS A 32 -15.02 -4.10 8.65
N THR A 33 -15.09 -4.45 7.37
CA THR A 33 -13.95 -4.26 6.45
C THR A 33 -13.66 -2.80 6.15
N PHE A 34 -14.63 -1.89 6.28
CA PHE A 34 -14.36 -0.46 6.14
C PHE A 34 -13.48 0.09 7.25
N THR A 35 -13.67 -0.36 8.49
CA THR A 35 -12.81 0.02 9.61
C THR A 35 -11.41 -0.58 9.43
N ASP A 36 -11.33 -1.82 8.96
CA ASP A 36 -10.04 -2.48 8.70
C ASP A 36 -9.27 -1.77 7.57
N VAL A 37 -9.97 -1.31 6.51
CA VAL A 37 -9.38 -0.48 5.46
C VAL A 37 -8.84 0.83 6.03
N ILE A 38 -9.60 1.51 6.90
CA ILE A 38 -9.16 2.78 7.50
C ILE A 38 -7.87 2.56 8.30
N THR A 39 -7.87 1.61 9.24
CA THR A 39 -6.70 1.33 10.09
C THR A 39 -5.47 0.97 9.25
N ALA A 40 -5.62 0.04 8.29
CA ALA A 40 -4.50 -0.39 7.48
C ALA A 40 -4.00 0.72 6.53
N ALA A 41 -4.90 1.54 5.98
CA ALA A 41 -4.51 2.67 5.13
C ALA A 41 -3.80 3.78 5.93
N GLU A 42 -4.18 4.00 7.19
CA GLU A 42 -3.48 4.91 8.10
C GLU A 42 -2.05 4.42 8.36
N ASP A 43 -1.87 3.15 8.69
CA ASP A 43 -0.53 2.57 8.90
C ASP A 43 0.38 2.70 7.67
N VAL A 44 -0.16 2.45 6.46
CA VAL A 44 0.60 2.65 5.21
C VAL A 44 0.89 4.13 4.98
N ARG A 45 -0.07 5.02 5.27
CA ARG A 45 0.08 6.47 5.07
C ARG A 45 1.18 7.04 5.97
N ASP A 46 1.19 6.65 7.24
CA ASP A 46 2.18 7.12 8.20
C ASP A 46 3.60 6.78 7.76
N ILE A 47 3.82 5.60 7.15
CA ILE A 47 5.10 5.23 6.57
C ILE A 47 5.40 6.02 5.28
N ALA A 48 4.39 6.26 4.44
CA ALA A 48 4.54 7.04 3.21
C ALA A 48 4.86 8.52 3.50
N GLU A 49 4.34 9.09 4.59
CA GLU A 49 4.59 10.47 5.03
C GLU A 49 6.03 10.71 5.50
N LEU A 50 6.74 9.65 5.90
CA LEU A 50 8.19 9.72 6.13
C LEU A 50 8.96 10.06 4.84
N GLY A 51 8.29 9.96 3.69
CA GLY A 51 8.77 10.37 2.38
C GLY A 51 9.88 9.48 1.85
N SER A 52 10.59 10.01 0.85
CA SER A 52 11.67 9.31 0.15
C SER A 52 13.06 9.93 0.38
N ALA A 53 13.18 10.82 1.38
CA ALA A 53 14.46 11.44 1.69
C ALA A 53 15.50 10.39 2.08
N GLY A 54 16.59 10.28 1.31
CA GLY A 54 17.64 9.28 1.52
C GLY A 54 17.38 7.92 0.86
N VAL A 55 16.29 7.74 0.11
CA VAL A 55 16.01 6.56 -0.71
C VAL A 55 16.49 6.81 -2.14
N GLY A 56 17.36 5.94 -2.67
CA GLY A 56 17.91 6.06 -4.03
C GLY A 56 17.07 5.41 -5.13
N ASP A 57 15.93 4.81 -4.78
CA ASP A 57 15.06 4.07 -5.70
C ASP A 57 13.99 4.98 -6.30
N ASN A 58 14.01 5.11 -7.62
CA ASN A 58 13.13 6.04 -8.33
C ASN A 58 11.64 5.65 -8.24
N ASP A 59 11.32 4.36 -8.15
CA ASP A 59 9.94 3.91 -8.04
C ASP A 59 9.38 4.14 -6.65
N TYR A 60 10.19 3.94 -5.61
CA TYR A 60 9.83 4.33 -4.25
C TYR A 60 9.61 5.84 -4.14
N VAL A 61 10.53 6.65 -4.70
CA VAL A 61 10.42 8.11 -4.70
C VAL A 61 9.15 8.57 -5.40
N ALA A 62 8.85 8.00 -6.57
CA ALA A 62 7.65 8.36 -7.33
C ALA A 62 6.36 7.92 -6.63
N TRP A 63 6.35 6.75 -5.98
CA TRP A 63 5.22 6.29 -5.17
C TRP A 63 5.00 7.23 -3.97
N ALA A 64 6.05 7.49 -3.17
CA ALA A 64 5.98 8.30 -1.95
C ALA A 64 5.51 9.75 -2.22
N ALA A 65 5.74 10.28 -3.43
CA ALA A 65 5.30 11.62 -3.81
C ALA A 65 3.77 11.80 -3.84
N GLY A 66 3.00 10.73 -4.10
CA GLY A 66 1.54 10.79 -4.21
C GLY A 66 0.77 9.78 -3.36
N ALA A 67 1.48 8.83 -2.73
CA ALA A 67 0.88 7.82 -1.86
C ALA A 67 0.09 8.40 -0.67
N PRO A 68 0.59 9.41 0.09
CA PRO A 68 -0.16 9.95 1.22
C PRO A 68 -1.53 10.52 0.84
N ALA A 69 -1.60 11.25 -0.28
CA ALA A 69 -2.85 11.80 -0.80
C ALA A 69 -3.81 10.69 -1.28
N THR A 70 -3.28 9.67 -1.96
CA THR A 70 -4.07 8.53 -2.45
C THR A 70 -4.64 7.70 -1.28
N LEU A 71 -3.85 7.47 -0.25
CA LEU A 71 -4.28 6.75 0.96
C LEU A 71 -5.30 7.57 1.77
N THR A 72 -5.16 8.89 1.81
CA THR A 72 -6.15 9.79 2.41
C THR A 72 -7.49 9.68 1.67
N ALA A 73 -7.49 9.72 0.34
CA ALA A 73 -8.71 9.51 -0.45
C ALA A 73 -9.34 8.13 -0.21
N MET A 74 -8.52 7.08 0.00
CA MET A 74 -9.02 5.76 0.37
C MET A 74 -9.70 5.73 1.74
N ILE A 75 -9.11 6.40 2.74
CA ILE A 75 -9.67 6.54 4.09
C ILE A 75 -11.01 7.28 4.02
N GLU A 76 -11.08 8.39 3.27
CA GLU A 76 -12.33 9.13 3.06
C GLU A 76 -13.41 8.28 2.37
N ALA A 77 -13.03 7.49 1.35
CA ALA A 77 -13.93 6.57 0.69
C ALA A 77 -14.43 5.46 1.63
N ALA A 78 -13.57 4.94 2.50
CA ALA A 78 -13.94 3.95 3.51
C ALA A 78 -14.90 4.52 4.57
N GLN A 79 -14.68 5.75 5.03
CA GLN A 79 -15.59 6.47 5.92
C GLN A 79 -16.96 6.70 5.26
N ALA A 80 -16.97 7.03 3.97
CA ALA A 80 -18.19 7.15 3.16
C ALA A 80 -18.82 5.80 2.76
N LYS A 81 -18.21 4.67 3.15
CA LYS A 81 -18.61 3.30 2.76
C LYS A 81 -18.68 3.09 1.24
N SER A 82 -17.86 3.82 0.50
CA SER A 82 -17.76 3.77 -0.95
C SER A 82 -16.75 2.71 -1.37
N THR A 83 -17.21 1.49 -1.63
CA THR A 83 -16.35 0.40 -2.13
C THR A 83 -15.68 0.75 -3.46
N ALA A 84 -16.39 1.48 -4.33
CA ALA A 84 -15.85 1.97 -5.59
C ALA A 84 -14.68 2.94 -5.37
N GLY A 85 -14.82 3.90 -4.45
CA GLY A 85 -13.75 4.85 -4.13
C GLY A 85 -12.54 4.19 -3.47
N ILE A 86 -12.77 3.20 -2.60
CA ILE A 86 -11.68 2.41 -2.02
C ILE A 86 -10.90 1.67 -3.12
N TRP A 87 -11.61 1.00 -4.03
CA TRP A 87 -10.99 0.27 -5.13
C TRP A 87 -10.24 1.19 -6.10
N GLU A 88 -10.80 2.36 -6.42
CA GLU A 88 -10.16 3.37 -7.27
C GLU A 88 -8.83 3.85 -6.68
N ALA A 89 -8.81 4.21 -5.38
CA ALA A 89 -7.58 4.61 -4.71
C ALA A 89 -6.57 3.46 -4.60
N PHE A 90 -7.05 2.24 -4.32
CA PHE A 90 -6.20 1.04 -4.18
C PHE A 90 -5.53 0.66 -5.50
N SER A 91 -6.28 0.71 -6.59
CA SER A 91 -5.84 0.38 -7.95
C SER A 91 -5.19 1.56 -8.69
N HIS A 92 -4.90 2.67 -7.99
CA HIS A 92 -4.33 3.86 -8.61
C HIS A 92 -3.00 3.53 -9.32
N PRO A 93 -2.88 3.82 -10.64
CA PRO A 93 -1.78 3.28 -11.46
C PRO A 93 -0.40 3.83 -11.07
N GLN A 94 -0.33 5.01 -10.47
CA GLN A 94 0.93 5.68 -10.15
C GLN A 94 1.29 5.68 -8.66
N PHE A 95 0.30 5.55 -7.78
CA PHE A 95 0.43 5.78 -6.34
C PHE A 95 -0.22 4.69 -5.50
N GLY A 96 -0.89 3.73 -6.15
CA GLY A 96 -1.43 2.55 -5.50
C GLY A 96 -0.34 1.51 -5.20
N LEU A 97 -0.77 0.38 -4.64
CA LEU A 97 0.14 -0.63 -4.10
C LEU A 97 0.94 -1.38 -5.17
N HIS A 98 0.50 -1.37 -6.43
CA HIS A 98 1.22 -1.99 -7.53
C HIS A 98 2.61 -1.36 -7.75
N ARG A 99 2.70 -0.02 -7.71
CA ARG A 99 3.99 0.66 -7.83
C ARG A 99 4.88 0.41 -6.62
N LEU A 100 4.29 0.37 -5.43
CA LEU A 100 5.01 0.01 -4.21
C LEU A 100 5.61 -1.40 -4.31
N ALA A 101 4.85 -2.38 -4.82
CA ALA A 101 5.35 -3.74 -5.03
C ALA A 101 6.54 -3.77 -6.01
N THR A 102 6.52 -2.92 -7.03
CA THR A 102 7.66 -2.76 -7.96
C THR A 102 8.87 -2.16 -7.25
N ALA A 103 8.67 -1.10 -6.45
CA ALA A 103 9.73 -0.45 -5.68
C ALA A 103 10.37 -1.36 -4.62
N CYS A 104 9.58 -2.26 -4.04
CA CYS A 104 10.02 -3.21 -3.02
C CYS A 104 10.41 -4.58 -3.60
N ALA A 105 10.39 -4.76 -4.92
CA ALA A 105 10.69 -6.03 -5.56
C ALA A 105 12.09 -6.54 -5.21
N GLY A 106 12.19 -7.84 -4.92
CA GLY A 106 13.44 -8.49 -4.52
C GLY A 106 13.81 -8.32 -3.04
N LEU A 107 12.98 -7.67 -2.23
CA LEU A 107 13.14 -7.60 -0.78
C LEU A 107 12.36 -8.72 -0.07
N PRO A 108 12.81 -9.16 1.12
CA PRO A 108 12.07 -10.11 1.94
C PRO A 108 10.64 -9.63 2.24
N GLY A 109 9.64 -10.50 2.08
CA GLY A 109 8.22 -10.16 2.24
C GLY A 109 7.55 -9.56 1.00
N TRP A 110 8.33 -9.16 -0.01
CA TRP A 110 7.85 -8.63 -1.30
C TRP A 110 8.23 -9.51 -2.49
N ALA A 111 9.13 -10.45 -2.30
CA ALA A 111 9.44 -11.46 -3.28
C ALA A 111 8.21 -12.32 -3.57
N VAL A 112 7.90 -12.48 -4.85
CA VAL A 112 6.99 -13.52 -5.31
C VAL A 112 7.62 -14.86 -4.92
N PRO A 113 6.91 -15.78 -4.24
CA PRO A 113 7.50 -17.05 -3.82
C PRO A 113 8.07 -17.80 -5.03
N GLU A 114 9.31 -18.29 -4.91
CA GLU A 114 9.93 -19.13 -5.94
C GLU A 114 8.99 -20.31 -6.26
N GLY A 115 8.52 -20.37 -7.51
CA GLY A 115 7.59 -21.40 -7.98
C GLY A 115 6.16 -20.92 -8.25
N SER A 116 5.84 -19.63 -8.12
CA SER A 116 4.55 -19.12 -8.62
C SER A 116 4.56 -19.09 -10.15
N GLU A 117 3.54 -19.65 -10.79
CA GLU A 117 3.38 -19.77 -12.26
C GLU A 117 3.11 -18.43 -12.98
N PHE A 118 3.33 -17.30 -12.30
CA PHE A 118 3.10 -15.94 -12.81
C PHE A 118 4.40 -15.17 -13.08
N ALA A 119 5.55 -15.87 -13.16
CA ALA A 119 6.85 -15.32 -13.57
C ALA A 119 7.07 -15.44 -15.08
#